data_AF-A0A8T9QEC0-F1
#
_entry.id   AF-A0A8T9QEC0-F1
#
_cell.length_a   1.000
_cell.length_b   1.000
_cell.length_c   1.000
_cell.angle_alpha   90.00
_cell.angle_beta   90.00
_cell.angle_gamma   90.00
#
_symmetry.space_group_name_H-M   'P 1'
#
loop_
_entity.id
_entity.type
_entity.pdbx_description
1 polymer ?
#
loop_
_entity_poly.entity_id
_entity_poly.type
_entity_poly.pdbx_seq_one_letter_code
_entity_poly.pdbx_strand_id
1 'polypeptide(L)'
;MHAWALSAEARGFILFFTAEFYLQHYPASRLAEYPFFAPGQAPVVYLEPAETQIIPLFERIYGEEQAAASHRDEVVGAYVYLILELAARAYPPQEPAQLPAYGLQQVREFGQLLDEHFRQEKSVRYYADQLALTANHLNAICRRVLNKTASDLIHERVVAEAKRQLTHSAQSVAQVADAVGFEDASYFARYFKKYVGQTPEAFRQGGR
;
A
#
# COMPACT_ATOMS: atom_id res chain seq x y z
N MET A 1 20.13 8.42 -5.63
CA MET A 1 20.22 7.60 -6.86
C MET A 1 21.02 6.35 -6.50
N HIS A 2 20.37 5.20 -6.37
CA HIS A 2 21.09 3.93 -6.19
C HIS A 2 21.35 3.40 -7.60
N ALA A 3 22.61 3.34 -8.01
CA ALA A 3 23.00 2.80 -9.31
C ALA A 3 23.35 1.32 -9.13
N TRP A 4 22.71 0.46 -9.90
CA TRP A 4 23.07 -0.96 -9.95
C TRP A 4 24.04 -1.16 -11.12
N ALA A 5 25.23 -1.69 -10.83
CA ALA A 5 26.16 -2.13 -11.86
C ALA A 5 25.99 -3.65 -12.03
N LEU A 6 25.14 -4.04 -12.97
CA LEU A 6 24.92 -5.44 -13.31
C LEU A 6 25.94 -5.89 -14.37
N SER A 7 26.50 -7.10 -14.23
CA SER A 7 27.29 -7.70 -15.29
C SER A 7 26.38 -8.12 -16.45
N ALA A 8 26.94 -8.26 -17.66
CA ALA A 8 26.18 -8.69 -18.84
C ALA A 8 25.57 -10.10 -18.71
N GLU A 9 26.05 -10.90 -17.75
CA GLU A 9 25.61 -12.27 -17.48
C GLU A 9 24.61 -12.36 -16.33
N ALA A 10 24.31 -11.24 -15.65
CA ALA A 10 23.39 -11.23 -14.52
C ALA A 10 21.98 -11.63 -14.98
N ARG A 11 21.44 -12.71 -14.40
CA ARG A 11 20.05 -13.15 -14.58
C ARG A 11 19.37 -13.12 -13.23
N GLY A 12 18.17 -12.58 -13.17
CA GLY A 12 17.39 -12.47 -11.95
C GLY A 12 16.06 -11.76 -12.18
N PHE A 13 15.35 -11.52 -11.09
CA PHE A 13 14.07 -10.84 -11.10
C PHE A 13 14.19 -9.46 -10.46
N ILE A 14 13.43 -8.50 -11.00
CA ILE A 14 13.23 -7.19 -10.39
C ILE A 14 11.73 -7.00 -10.27
N LEU A 15 11.26 -6.76 -9.05
CA LEU A 15 9.86 -6.47 -8.77
C LEU A 15 9.72 -4.98 -8.44
N PHE A 16 8.94 -4.28 -9.23
CA PHE A 16 8.47 -2.93 -8.93
C PHE A 16 6.99 -2.98 -8.58
N PHE A 17 6.61 -2.41 -7.45
CA PHE A 17 5.21 -2.23 -7.08
C PHE A 17 5.02 -0.84 -6.45
N THR A 18 3.81 -0.30 -6.60
CA THR A 18 3.44 0.97 -5.96
C THR A 18 2.92 0.69 -4.55
N ALA A 19 3.06 1.67 -3.65
CA ALA A 19 2.38 1.59 -2.34
C ALA A 19 0.87 1.37 -2.53
N GLU A 20 0.26 2.03 -3.51
CA GLU A 20 -1.17 1.86 -3.83
C GLU A 20 -1.54 0.39 -4.14
N PHE A 21 -0.72 -0.33 -4.91
CA PHE A 21 -0.96 -1.75 -5.20
C PHE A 21 -1.01 -2.58 -3.93
N TYR A 22 -0.05 -2.39 -3.02
CA TYR A 22 -0.03 -3.08 -1.74
C TYR A 22 -1.24 -2.72 -0.86
N LEU A 23 -1.61 -1.42 -0.85
CA LEU A 23 -2.73 -0.90 -0.06
C LEU A 23 -4.12 -1.39 -0.51
N GLN A 24 -4.23 -1.96 -1.72
CA GLN A 24 -5.47 -2.59 -2.18
C GLN A 24 -5.78 -3.88 -1.42
N HIS A 25 -4.75 -4.54 -0.87
CA HIS A 25 -4.87 -5.85 -0.23
C HIS A 25 -4.50 -5.83 1.25
N TYR A 26 -3.64 -4.89 1.66
CA TYR A 26 -3.02 -4.87 2.99
C TYR A 26 -3.01 -3.47 3.60
N PRO A 27 -2.97 -3.37 4.94
CA PRO A 27 -3.04 -2.09 5.65
C PRO A 27 -1.78 -1.23 5.47
N ALA A 28 -1.95 0.09 5.45
CA ALA A 28 -0.84 1.04 5.30
C ALA A 28 0.16 0.98 6.46
N SER A 29 -0.34 0.68 7.66
CA SER A 29 0.48 0.49 8.85
C SER A 29 1.57 -0.55 8.61
N ARG A 30 1.27 -1.64 7.90
CA ARG A 30 2.23 -2.74 7.70
C ARG A 30 3.43 -2.33 6.87
N LEU A 31 3.25 -1.48 5.84
CA LEU A 31 4.39 -0.93 5.08
C LEU A 31 5.32 -0.11 5.99
N ALA A 32 4.77 0.62 6.96
CA ALA A 32 5.55 1.41 7.90
C ALA A 32 6.36 0.54 8.88
N GLU A 33 5.94 -0.71 9.10
CA GLU A 33 6.58 -1.61 10.07
C GLU A 33 7.82 -2.31 9.53
N TYR A 34 7.96 -2.40 8.21
CA TYR A 34 9.11 -3.06 7.63
C TYR A 34 10.39 -2.24 7.87
N PRO A 35 11.42 -2.84 8.49
CA PRO A 35 12.59 -2.11 8.96
C PRO A 35 13.40 -1.49 7.80
N PHE A 36 13.38 -2.12 6.62
CA PHE A 36 14.07 -1.66 5.42
C PHE A 36 13.38 -0.48 4.70
N PHE A 37 12.15 -0.11 5.06
CA PHE A 37 11.50 1.11 4.56
C PHE A 37 11.69 2.31 5.49
N ALA A 38 12.26 2.12 6.68
CA ALA A 38 12.49 3.20 7.62
C ALA A 38 13.63 4.13 7.17
N PRO A 39 13.48 5.46 7.30
CA PRO A 39 14.54 6.42 7.01
C PRO A 39 15.86 6.11 7.74
N GLY A 40 16.97 6.15 7.01
CA GLY A 40 18.32 5.95 7.58
C GLY A 40 18.72 4.48 7.79
N GLN A 41 17.91 3.53 7.33
CA GLN A 41 18.24 2.12 7.33
C GLN A 41 18.92 1.70 6.02
N ALA A 42 19.80 0.71 6.08
CA ALA A 42 20.44 0.17 4.89
C ALA A 42 19.38 -0.55 4.03
N PRO A 43 19.11 -0.10 2.78
CA PRO A 43 18.04 -0.65 1.96
C PRO A 43 18.41 -2.00 1.31
N VAL A 44 19.39 -2.71 1.87
CA VAL A 44 19.97 -3.93 1.31
C VAL A 44 19.90 -5.03 2.34
N VAL A 45 19.20 -6.11 1.98
CA VAL A 45 19.16 -7.36 2.74
C VAL A 45 19.91 -8.40 1.94
N TYR A 46 21.02 -8.88 2.49
CA TYR A 46 21.68 -10.05 1.94
C TYR A 46 20.97 -11.27 2.51
N LEU A 47 20.30 -12.00 1.63
CA LEU A 47 19.64 -13.24 1.99
C LEU A 47 20.69 -14.35 2.09
N GLU A 48 20.60 -15.16 3.15
CA GLU A 48 21.44 -16.34 3.28
C GLU A 48 21.06 -17.36 2.19
N PRO A 49 21.99 -18.21 1.70
CA PRO A 49 21.69 -19.24 0.69
C PRO A 49 20.56 -20.22 1.10
N ALA A 50 20.29 -20.34 2.41
CA ALA A 50 19.19 -21.13 2.96
C ALA A 50 17.81 -20.45 2.80
N GLU A 51 17.76 -19.15 2.47
CA GLU A 51 16.53 -18.36 2.26
C GLU A 51 16.09 -18.36 0.78
N THR A 52 16.46 -19.43 0.06
CA THR A 52 16.08 -19.71 -1.33
C THR A 52 14.58 -19.78 -1.59
N GLN A 53 13.74 -19.71 -0.57
CA GLN A 53 12.28 -19.69 -0.69
C GLN A 53 11.73 -18.43 -1.36
N ILE A 54 12.48 -17.32 -1.37
CA ILE A 54 12.04 -16.08 -1.99
C ILE A 54 12.08 -16.16 -3.53
N ILE A 55 13.10 -16.81 -4.12
CA ILE A 55 13.26 -16.89 -5.59
C ILE A 55 12.05 -17.56 -6.27
N PRO A 56 11.53 -18.72 -5.79
CA PRO A 56 10.31 -19.31 -6.32
C PRO A 56 9.10 -18.37 -6.29
N LEU A 57 9.01 -17.44 -5.32
CA LEU A 57 7.90 -16.47 -5.29
C LEU A 57 7.99 -15.48 -6.45
N PHE A 58 9.20 -15.04 -6.82
CA PHE A 58 9.40 -14.22 -8.00
C PHE A 58 9.05 -14.98 -9.30
N GLU A 59 9.42 -16.26 -9.40
CA GLU A 59 9.04 -17.11 -10.53
C GLU A 59 7.52 -17.27 -10.63
N ARG A 60 6.84 -17.41 -9.49
CA ARG A 60 5.37 -17.48 -9.43
C ARG A 60 4.74 -16.16 -9.89
N ILE A 61 5.20 -15.02 -9.39
CA ILE A 61 4.73 -13.69 -9.85
C ILE A 61 4.93 -13.55 -11.37
N TYR A 62 6.10 -13.93 -11.89
CA TYR A 62 6.38 -13.89 -13.32
C TYR A 62 5.42 -14.79 -14.11
N GLY A 63 5.10 -15.97 -13.59
CA GLY A 63 4.12 -16.87 -14.19
C GLY A 63 2.70 -16.29 -14.23
N GLU A 64 2.25 -15.65 -13.14
CA GLU A 64 0.93 -15.00 -13.05
C GLU A 64 0.79 -13.86 -14.07
N GLU A 65 1.84 -13.06 -14.26
CA GLU A 65 1.87 -11.99 -15.28
C GLU A 65 1.72 -12.55 -16.71
N GLN A 66 2.29 -13.73 -16.98
CA GLN A 66 2.23 -14.36 -18.30
C GLN A 66 0.90 -15.08 -18.56
N ALA A 67 0.25 -15.59 -17.52
CA ALA A 67 -0.92 -16.45 -17.65
C ALA A 67 -2.24 -15.69 -17.89
N ALA A 68 -2.28 -14.37 -17.68
CA ALA A 68 -3.49 -13.53 -17.78
C ALA A 68 -4.71 -14.13 -17.03
N ALA A 69 -4.46 -14.77 -15.89
CA ALA A 69 -5.48 -15.45 -15.10
C ALA A 69 -6.42 -14.45 -14.39
N SER A 70 -7.64 -14.89 -14.09
CA SER A 70 -8.55 -14.12 -13.23
C SER A 70 -7.95 -13.96 -11.83
N HIS A 71 -8.23 -12.84 -11.17
CA HIS A 71 -7.73 -12.53 -9.82
C HIS A 71 -6.20 -12.39 -9.70
N ARG A 72 -5.49 -12.18 -10.82
CA ARG A 72 -4.03 -12.00 -10.85
C ARG A 72 -3.51 -11.03 -9.79
N ASP A 73 -4.09 -9.83 -9.70
CA ASP A 73 -3.61 -8.79 -8.79
C ASP A 73 -3.71 -9.22 -7.31
N GLU A 74 -4.73 -9.98 -6.94
CA GLU A 74 -4.88 -10.55 -5.59
C GLU A 74 -3.79 -11.58 -5.29
N VAL A 75 -3.49 -12.45 -6.25
CA VAL A 75 -2.46 -13.48 -6.13
C VAL A 75 -1.06 -12.86 -6.08
N VAL A 76 -0.77 -11.92 -6.99
CA VAL A 76 0.49 -11.17 -7.00
C VAL A 76 0.64 -10.38 -5.71
N GLY A 77 -0.42 -9.70 -5.24
CA GLY A 77 -0.44 -8.99 -3.96
C GLY A 77 -0.05 -9.90 -2.79
N ALA A 78 -0.57 -11.12 -2.75
CA ALA A 78 -0.22 -12.11 -1.72
C ALA A 78 1.24 -12.56 -1.78
N TYR A 79 1.79 -12.76 -2.99
CA TYR A 79 3.22 -13.07 -3.13
C TYR A 79 4.11 -11.89 -2.72
N VAL A 80 3.76 -10.67 -3.10
CA VAL A 80 4.48 -9.45 -2.67
C VAL A 80 4.49 -9.36 -1.15
N TYR A 81 3.34 -9.55 -0.51
CA TYR A 81 3.24 -9.56 0.95
C TYR A 81 4.16 -10.62 1.58
N LEU A 82 4.11 -11.87 1.09
CA LEU A 82 4.95 -12.95 1.60
C LEU A 82 6.44 -12.65 1.42
N ILE A 83 6.85 -12.09 0.29
CA ILE A 83 8.23 -11.66 0.05
C ILE A 83 8.66 -10.62 1.10
N LEU A 84 7.81 -9.61 1.38
CA LEU A 84 8.12 -8.59 2.38
C LEU A 84 8.22 -9.17 3.80
N GLU A 85 7.36 -10.12 4.16
CA GLU A 85 7.41 -10.82 5.44
C GLU A 85 8.69 -11.66 5.60
N LEU A 86 9.09 -12.39 4.55
CA LEU A 86 10.32 -13.16 4.56
C LEU A 86 11.55 -12.25 4.61
N ALA A 87 11.55 -11.17 3.84
CA ALA A 87 12.61 -10.16 3.88
C ALA A 87 12.73 -9.50 5.27
N ALA A 88 11.61 -9.22 5.93
CA ALA A 88 11.59 -8.65 7.27
C ALA A 88 12.15 -9.62 8.33
N ARG A 89 11.91 -10.93 8.15
CA ARG A 89 12.47 -11.98 9.00
C ARG A 89 13.98 -12.14 8.81
N ALA A 90 14.44 -12.04 7.56
CA ALA A 90 15.85 -12.09 7.19
C ALA A 90 16.62 -10.81 7.55
N TYR A 91 15.90 -9.70 7.74
CA TYR A 91 16.49 -8.40 8.04
C TYR A 91 17.25 -8.46 9.37
N PRO A 92 18.58 -8.24 9.38
CA PRO A 92 19.35 -8.34 10.61
C PRO A 92 18.85 -7.29 11.61
N PRO A 93 18.84 -7.60 12.93
CA PRO A 93 18.52 -6.62 13.95
C PRO A 93 19.50 -5.46 13.83
N GLN A 94 19.01 -4.30 13.38
CA GLN A 94 19.77 -3.06 13.34
C GLN A 94 19.71 -2.41 14.72
N GLU A 95 20.75 -1.65 15.08
CA GLU A 95 20.60 -0.70 16.18
C GLU A 95 19.39 0.19 15.88
N PRO A 96 18.50 0.42 16.85
CA PRO A 96 17.24 1.11 16.60
C PRO A 96 17.54 2.46 15.95
N ALA A 97 17.11 2.60 14.69
CA ALA A 97 17.13 3.89 14.01
C ALA A 97 16.52 4.92 14.96
N GLN A 98 17.18 6.05 15.17
CA GLN A 98 16.67 7.17 15.98
C GLN A 98 15.46 7.87 15.33
N LEU A 99 14.63 7.15 14.57
CA LEU A 99 13.24 7.54 14.43
C LEU A 99 12.64 7.38 15.83
N PRO A 100 12.19 8.44 16.52
CA PRO A 100 11.52 8.29 17.79
C PRO A 100 10.39 7.27 17.61
N ALA A 101 10.54 6.12 18.28
CA ALA A 101 9.66 4.97 18.20
C ALA A 101 8.17 5.38 18.34
N TYR A 102 7.95 6.44 19.10
CA TYR A 102 6.67 7.13 19.27
C TYR A 102 5.99 7.51 17.94
N GLY A 103 6.69 8.15 17.01
CA GLY A 103 6.08 8.57 15.74
C GLY A 103 5.76 7.40 14.80
N LEU A 104 6.51 6.30 14.91
CA LEU A 104 6.20 5.08 14.17
C LEU A 104 4.94 4.40 14.73
N GLN A 105 4.83 4.34 16.06
CA GLN A 105 3.66 3.81 16.75
C GLN A 105 2.39 4.59 16.38
N GLN A 106 2.43 5.93 16.41
CA GLN A 106 1.29 6.77 16.04
C GLN A 106 0.83 6.56 14.59
N VAL A 107 1.76 6.29 13.66
CA VAL A 107 1.41 5.97 12.26
C VAL A 107 0.76 4.60 12.14
N ARG A 108 1.19 3.63 12.95
CA ARG A 108 0.55 2.30 12.98
C ARG A 108 -0.87 2.40 13.52
N GLU A 109 -1.06 3.07 14.64
CA GLU A 109 -2.37 3.30 15.26
C GLU A 109 -3.29 4.07 14.31
N PHE A 110 -2.77 5.11 13.63
CA PHE A 110 -3.50 5.79 12.57
C PHE A 110 -3.91 4.85 11.44
N GLY A 111 -3.01 4.00 10.95
CA GLY A 111 -3.31 3.06 9.89
C GLY A 111 -4.41 2.07 10.28
N GLN A 112 -4.38 1.54 11.51
CA GLN A 112 -5.42 0.66 12.03
C GLN A 112 -6.79 1.35 12.08
N LEU A 113 -6.85 2.56 12.66
CA LEU A 113 -8.07 3.36 12.69
C LEU A 113 -8.57 3.68 11.28
N LEU A 114 -7.66 3.97 10.35
CA LEU A 114 -7.99 4.24 8.96
C LEU A 114 -8.66 3.03 8.32
N ASP A 115 -8.09 1.84 8.45
CA ASP A 115 -8.67 0.61 7.89
C ASP A 115 -10.04 0.27 8.47
N GLU A 116 -10.29 0.61 9.74
CA GLU A 116 -11.58 0.43 10.39
C GLU A 116 -12.62 1.45 9.93
N HIS A 117 -12.24 2.72 9.81
CA HIS A 117 -13.21 3.82 9.70
C HIS A 117 -13.25 4.52 8.33
N PHE A 118 -12.37 4.23 7.37
CA PHE A 118 -12.28 4.99 6.09
C PHE A 118 -13.60 5.11 5.31
N ARG A 119 -14.52 4.16 5.49
CA ARG A 119 -15.84 4.20 4.86
C ARG A 119 -16.67 5.35 5.40
N GLN A 120 -16.71 5.51 6.72
CA GLN A 120 -17.53 6.51 7.40
C GLN A 120 -16.80 7.85 7.51
N GLU A 121 -15.49 7.80 7.75
CA GLU A 121 -14.69 8.96 8.12
C GLU A 121 -13.60 9.23 7.10
N LYS A 122 -13.60 10.45 6.56
CA LYS A 122 -12.63 10.92 5.56
C LYS A 122 -11.86 12.16 6.03
N SER A 123 -12.08 12.56 7.29
CA SER A 123 -11.50 13.75 7.89
C SER A 123 -10.23 13.42 8.65
N VAL A 124 -9.12 14.09 8.33
CA VAL A 124 -7.87 13.98 9.12
C VAL A 124 -8.11 14.33 10.58
N ARG A 125 -9.04 15.26 10.86
CA ARG A 125 -9.37 15.67 12.23
C ARG A 125 -9.94 14.53 13.06
N TYR A 126 -10.84 13.71 12.48
CA TYR A 126 -11.41 12.57 13.18
C TYR A 126 -10.31 11.63 13.70
N TYR A 127 -9.40 11.24 12.82
CA TYR A 127 -8.29 10.36 13.18
C TYR A 127 -7.32 11.00 14.17
N ALA A 128 -7.04 12.29 14.02
CA ALA A 128 -6.18 13.00 14.95
C ALA A 128 -6.79 13.05 16.35
N ASP A 129 -8.10 13.32 16.45
CA ASP A 129 -8.82 13.38 17.73
C ASP A 129 -8.82 12.00 18.43
N GLN A 130 -9.00 10.89 17.68
CA GLN A 130 -8.91 9.51 18.22
C GLN A 130 -7.52 9.17 18.77
N LEU A 131 -6.47 9.76 18.22
CA LEU A 131 -5.08 9.57 18.66
C LEU A 131 -4.63 10.62 19.69
N ALA A 132 -5.52 11.51 20.14
CA ALA A 132 -5.21 12.66 20.99
C ALA A 132 -4.14 13.59 20.39
N LEU A 133 -4.14 13.76 19.06
CA LEU A 133 -3.21 14.62 18.30
C LEU A 133 -3.95 15.77 17.62
N THR A 134 -3.20 16.78 17.20
CA THR A 134 -3.72 17.76 16.23
C THR A 134 -3.59 17.22 14.81
N ALA A 135 -4.49 17.62 13.90
CA ALA A 135 -4.42 17.25 12.49
C ALA A 135 -3.08 17.64 11.84
N ASN A 136 -2.50 18.78 12.25
CA ASN A 136 -1.18 19.21 11.78
C ASN A 136 -0.07 18.26 12.24
N HIS A 137 -0.13 17.81 13.50
CA HIS A 137 0.86 16.87 14.03
C HIS A 137 0.75 15.50 13.36
N LEU A 138 -0.46 14.97 13.19
CA LEU A 138 -0.69 13.71 12.48
C LEU A 138 -0.15 13.78 11.04
N ASN A 139 -0.42 14.87 10.32
CA ASN A 139 0.16 15.10 9.00
C ASN A 139 1.70 15.17 9.01
N ALA A 140 2.29 15.82 10.00
CA ALA A 140 3.74 15.94 10.12
C ALA A 140 4.40 14.57 10.37
N ILE A 141 3.81 13.74 11.23
CA ILE A 141 4.30 12.39 11.50
C ILE A 141 4.17 11.53 10.24
N CYS A 142 3.01 11.54 9.56
CA CYS A 142 2.82 10.78 8.32
C CYS A 142 3.84 11.20 7.25
N ARG A 143 4.09 12.50 7.07
CA ARG A 143 5.10 12.99 6.11
C ARG A 143 6.49 12.50 6.46
N ARG A 144 6.84 12.53 7.75
CA ARG A 144 8.17 12.11 8.21
C ARG A 144 8.42 10.61 8.04
N VAL A 145 7.40 9.79 8.24
CA VAL A 145 7.53 8.32 8.23
C VAL A 145 7.25 7.72 6.85
N LEU A 146 6.21 8.20 6.17
CA LEU A 146 5.69 7.63 4.92
C LEU A 146 5.86 8.54 3.70
N ASN A 147 6.43 9.73 3.87
CA ASN A 147 6.54 10.76 2.83
C ASN A 147 5.18 11.15 2.20
N LYS A 148 4.09 11.02 2.97
CA LYS A 148 2.71 11.31 2.58
C LYS A 148 1.95 12.00 3.71
N THR A 149 0.94 12.80 3.39
CA THR A 149 0.07 13.36 4.43
C THR A 149 -0.96 12.33 4.90
N ALA A 150 -1.56 12.56 6.08
CA ALA A 150 -2.67 11.73 6.54
C ALA A 150 -3.87 11.83 5.59
N SER A 151 -4.09 13.01 4.98
CA SER A 151 -5.12 13.20 3.96
C SER A 151 -4.86 12.34 2.73
N ASP A 152 -3.61 12.30 2.26
CA ASP A 152 -3.23 11.46 1.11
C ASP A 152 -3.50 9.99 1.42
N LEU A 153 -3.09 9.51 2.60
CA LEU A 153 -3.31 8.13 3.04
C LEU A 153 -4.79 7.77 3.13
N ILE A 154 -5.64 8.67 3.66
CA ILE A 154 -7.10 8.49 3.67
C ILE A 154 -7.63 8.35 2.25
N HIS A 155 -7.22 9.25 1.36
CA HIS A 155 -7.71 9.24 -0.01
C HIS A 155 -7.28 7.99 -0.77
N GLU A 156 -6.01 7.60 -0.63
CA GLU A 156 -5.46 6.37 -1.19
C GLU A 156 -6.22 5.15 -0.71
N ARG A 157 -6.54 5.05 0.59
CA ARG A 157 -7.28 3.91 1.13
C ARG A 157 -8.69 3.81 0.55
N VAL A 158 -9.42 4.93 0.48
CA VAL A 158 -10.77 5.01 -0.09
C VAL A 158 -10.75 4.64 -1.58
N VAL A 159 -9.79 5.18 -2.33
CA VAL A 159 -9.63 4.92 -3.77
C VAL A 159 -9.23 3.48 -4.02
N ALA A 160 -8.34 2.91 -3.21
CA ALA A 160 -7.93 1.51 -3.32
C ALA A 160 -9.13 0.56 -3.16
N GLU A 161 -9.99 0.80 -2.16
CA GLU A 161 -11.22 0.00 -2.00
C GLU A 161 -12.19 0.18 -3.17
N ALA A 162 -12.36 1.41 -3.66
CA ALA A 162 -13.21 1.68 -4.80
C ALA A 162 -12.72 0.95 -6.07
N LYS A 163 -11.41 1.01 -6.36
CA LYS A 163 -10.78 0.27 -7.48
C LYS A 163 -11.01 -1.23 -7.36
N ARG A 164 -10.82 -1.79 -6.16
CA ARG A 164 -11.04 -3.21 -5.87
C ARG A 164 -12.47 -3.63 -6.20
N GLN A 165 -13.47 -2.88 -5.71
CA GLN A 165 -14.88 -3.18 -6.01
C GLN A 165 -15.24 -2.98 -7.49
N LEU A 166 -14.71 -1.93 -8.13
CA LEU A 166 -14.93 -1.69 -9.56
C LEU A 166 -14.39 -2.82 -10.45
N THR A 167 -13.33 -3.49 -10.01
CA THR A 167 -12.63 -4.56 -10.75
C THR A 167 -13.26 -5.92 -10.47
N HIS A 168 -13.56 -6.23 -9.20
CA HIS A 168 -13.89 -7.59 -8.77
C HIS A 168 -15.37 -7.79 -8.45
N SER A 169 -16.24 -6.79 -8.61
CA SER A 169 -17.67 -6.92 -8.35
C SER A 169 -18.54 -6.48 -9.53
N ALA A 170 -19.76 -7.02 -9.58
CA ALA A 170 -20.79 -6.62 -10.54
C ALA A 170 -21.60 -5.39 -10.08
N GLN A 171 -21.20 -4.74 -8.98
CA GLN A 171 -21.93 -3.61 -8.41
C GLN A 171 -22.00 -2.44 -9.39
N SER A 172 -23.08 -1.65 -9.38
CA SER A 172 -23.12 -0.39 -10.12
C SER A 172 -22.15 0.64 -9.53
N VAL A 173 -21.79 1.69 -10.26
CA VAL A 173 -20.96 2.78 -9.73
C VAL A 173 -21.61 3.41 -8.49
N ALA A 174 -22.95 3.52 -8.46
CA ALA A 174 -23.68 4.02 -7.30
C ALA A 174 -23.57 3.10 -6.08
N GLN A 175 -23.63 1.78 -6.28
CA GLN A 175 -23.42 0.81 -5.19
C GLN A 175 -21.98 0.82 -4.66
N VAL A 176 -20.98 1.02 -5.54
CA VAL A 176 -19.59 1.20 -5.09
C VAL A 176 -19.44 2.50 -4.30
N ALA A 177 -20.06 3.60 -4.76
CA ALA A 177 -20.06 4.87 -4.04
C ALA A 177 -20.59 4.71 -2.62
N ASP A 178 -21.76 4.06 -2.47
CA ASP A 178 -22.37 3.76 -1.18
C ASP A 178 -21.44 2.89 -0.30
N ALA A 179 -20.85 1.84 -0.88
CA ALA A 179 -19.97 0.92 -0.15
C ALA A 179 -18.66 1.56 0.35
N VAL A 180 -18.18 2.61 -0.30
CA VAL A 180 -17.03 3.43 0.18
C VAL A 180 -17.48 4.70 0.92
N GLY A 181 -18.77 4.77 1.28
CA GLY A 181 -19.39 5.78 2.13
C GLY A 181 -19.52 7.15 1.47
N PHE A 182 -19.98 7.18 0.22
CA PHE A 182 -20.44 8.38 -0.48
C PHE A 182 -21.95 8.28 -0.68
N GLU A 183 -22.68 9.27 -0.19
CA GLU A 183 -24.15 9.34 -0.36
C GLU A 183 -24.56 9.68 -1.80
N ASP A 184 -23.72 10.42 -2.52
CA ASP A 184 -23.96 10.84 -3.89
C ASP A 184 -22.94 10.23 -4.86
N ALA A 185 -23.44 9.46 -5.82
CA ALA A 185 -22.62 8.80 -6.84
C ALA A 185 -21.90 9.82 -7.75
N SER A 186 -22.48 10.99 -7.99
CA SER A 186 -21.86 12.03 -8.83
C SER A 186 -20.65 12.65 -8.12
N TYR A 187 -20.76 12.89 -6.82
CA TYR A 187 -19.68 13.36 -5.97
C TYR A 187 -18.57 12.31 -5.88
N PHE A 188 -18.91 11.03 -5.69
CA PHE A 188 -17.95 9.94 -5.77
C PHE A 188 -17.24 9.90 -7.13
N ALA A 189 -17.95 10.02 -8.25
CA ALA A 189 -17.33 9.98 -9.58
C ALA A 189 -16.32 11.12 -9.79
N ARG A 190 -16.64 12.33 -9.29
CA ARG A 190 -15.71 13.47 -9.29
C ARG A 190 -14.51 13.24 -8.38
N TYR A 191 -14.75 12.71 -7.19
CA TYR A 191 -13.72 12.34 -6.23
C TYR A 191 -12.76 11.30 -6.84
N PHE A 192 -13.29 10.19 -7.35
CA PHE A 192 -12.51 9.12 -7.98
C PHE A 192 -11.70 9.67 -9.16
N LYS A 193 -12.32 10.45 -10.05
CA LYS A 193 -11.60 11.08 -11.18
C LYS A 193 -10.46 11.99 -10.72
N LYS A 194 -10.64 12.74 -9.63
CA LYS A 194 -9.59 13.61 -9.09
C LYS A 194 -8.33 12.83 -8.69
N TYR A 195 -8.48 11.66 -8.05
CA TYR A 195 -7.35 10.88 -7.54
C TYR A 195 -6.84 9.81 -8.52
N VAL A 196 -7.69 9.33 -9.42
CA VAL A 196 -7.36 8.23 -10.37
C VAL A 196 -7.10 8.76 -11.78
N GLY A 197 -7.54 9.97 -12.12
CA GLY A 197 -7.38 10.59 -13.44
C GLY A 197 -8.48 10.24 -14.44
N GLN A 198 -9.32 9.24 -14.16
CA GLN A 198 -10.43 8.80 -15.02
C GLN A 198 -11.70 8.50 -14.21
N THR A 199 -12.86 8.44 -14.88
CA THR A 199 -14.14 8.17 -14.18
C THR A 199 -14.22 6.71 -13.72
N PRO A 200 -15.06 6.38 -12.71
CA PRO A 200 -15.29 5.00 -12.31
C PRO A 200 -15.75 4.09 -13.47
N GLU A 201 -16.64 4.57 -14.36
CA GLU A 201 -17.05 3.75 -15.52
C GLU A 201 -15.89 3.49 -16.47
N ALA A 202 -15.09 4.52 -16.79
CA ALA A 202 -13.95 4.38 -17.68
C ALA A 202 -12.90 3.42 -17.08
N PHE A 203 -12.67 3.50 -15.76
CA PHE A 203 -11.80 2.57 -15.05
C PHE A 203 -12.28 1.12 -15.15
N ARG A 204 -13.58 0.88 -14.95
CA ARG A 204 -14.16 -0.46 -15.09
C ARG A 204 -14.04 -1.03 -16.51
N GLN A 205 -14.19 -0.18 -17.52
CA GLN A 205 -14.10 -0.61 -18.91
C GLN A 205 -12.66 -0.91 -19.35
N GLY A 206 -11.67 -0.21 -18.80
CA GLY A 206 -10.26 -0.43 -19.10
C GLY A 206 -9.59 -1.58 -18.32
N GLY A 207 -10.26 -2.11 -17.28
CA GLY A 207 -9.79 -3.27 -16.50
C GLY A 207 -10.41 -4.61 -16.93
N ARG A 208 -11.21 -4.63 -18.00
CA ARG A 208 -11.70 -5.84 -18.69
C ARG A 208 -10.88 -6.09 -19.94
#